data_AF-A0A5C3M598-F1
#
_entry.id   AF-A0A5C3M598-F1
#
_cell.length_a   1.000
_cell.length_b   1.000
_cell.length_c   1.000
_cell.angle_alpha   90.00
_cell.angle_beta   90.00
_cell.angle_gamma   90.00
#
_symmetry.space_group_name_H-M   'P 1'
#
loop_
_entity.id
_entity.type
_entity.pdbx_description
1 polymer ?
#
loop_
_entity_poly.entity_id
_entity_poly.type
_entity_poly.pdbx_seq_one_letter_code
_entity_poly.pdbx_strand_id
1 'polypeptide(L)'
;MSLTPPQQLPSWGHTAEDITHLTKEFTEKYRAVQDKISTLDPKDCNFQSVFLRLADAKIELDSVAEPLAFYQNVSPSKELRDASNEAKSLRRDFGVESSMRLD
;
A
#
# COMPACT_ATOMS: atom_id res chain seq x y z
N MET A 1 -30.06 -12.22 10.70
CA MET A 1 -28.87 -11.37 10.55
C MET A 1 -27.70 -12.29 10.32
N SER A 2 -27.01 -12.24 9.18
CA SER A 2 -25.80 -13.05 9.01
C SER A 2 -24.65 -12.34 9.74
N LEU A 3 -23.82 -13.11 10.45
CA LEU A 3 -22.60 -12.63 11.10
C LEU A 3 -21.44 -12.57 10.09
N THR A 4 -21.74 -12.13 8.86
CA THR A 4 -20.73 -12.02 7.82
C THR A 4 -20.08 -10.65 7.95
N PRO A 5 -18.78 -10.58 8.29
CA PRO A 5 -18.10 -9.29 8.33
C PRO A 5 -18.14 -8.65 6.93
N PRO A 6 -18.30 -7.33 6.85
CA PRO A 6 -18.31 -6.63 5.55
C PRO A 6 -16.95 -6.68 4.85
N GLN A 7 -15.86 -6.86 5.61
CA GLN A 7 -14.51 -7.00 5.08
C GLN A 7 -14.20 -8.45 4.66
N GLN A 8 -13.50 -8.60 3.55
CA GLN A 8 -12.98 -9.89 3.11
C GLN A 8 -11.88 -10.41 4.05
N LEU A 9 -11.73 -11.73 4.10
CA LEU A 9 -10.64 -12.37 4.84
C LEU A 9 -9.30 -12.10 4.14
N PRO A 10 -8.20 -11.88 4.88
CA PRO A 10 -6.86 -11.78 4.30
C PRO A 10 -6.48 -13.05 3.53
N SER A 11 -5.91 -12.89 2.34
CA SER A 11 -5.40 -14.00 1.52
C SER A 11 -3.95 -14.31 1.82
N TRP A 12 -3.59 -15.59 1.85
CA TRP A 12 -2.22 -16.06 2.13
C TRP A 12 -1.63 -16.95 1.01
N GLY A 13 -2.21 -16.92 -0.19
CA GLY A 13 -1.80 -17.75 -1.33
C GLY A 13 -0.78 -17.13 -2.29
N HIS A 14 -0.10 -16.05 -1.92
CA HIS A 14 0.81 -15.31 -2.79
C HIS A 14 2.09 -16.09 -3.11
N THR A 15 2.60 -15.93 -4.34
CA THR A 15 3.95 -16.32 -4.74
C THR A 15 4.98 -15.24 -4.37
N ALA A 16 6.27 -15.54 -4.50
CA ALA A 16 7.33 -14.56 -4.26
C ALA A 16 7.27 -13.42 -5.29
N GLU A 17 6.95 -13.75 -6.55
CA GLU A 17 6.71 -12.76 -7.60
C GLU A 17 5.51 -11.87 -7.29
N ASP A 18 4.41 -12.42 -6.80
CA ASP A 18 3.22 -11.65 -6.41
C ASP A 18 3.55 -10.62 -5.33
N ILE A 19 4.33 -11.02 -4.31
CA ILE A 19 4.74 -10.12 -3.22
C ILE A 19 5.43 -8.86 -3.77
N THR A 20 6.43 -9.06 -4.64
CA THR A 20 7.20 -7.95 -5.21
C THR A 20 6.36 -7.13 -6.19
N HIS A 21 5.57 -7.78 -7.04
CA HIS A 21 4.73 -7.11 -8.03
C HIS A 21 3.66 -6.24 -7.36
N LEU A 22 2.85 -6.82 -6.46
CA LEU A 22 1.77 -6.11 -5.78
C LEU A 22 2.29 -4.95 -4.94
N THR A 23 3.42 -5.13 -4.25
CA THR A 23 4.01 -4.03 -3.46
C THR A 23 4.38 -2.85 -4.35
N LYS A 24 4.97 -3.09 -5.52
CA LYS A 24 5.31 -2.03 -6.48
C LYS A 24 4.05 -1.40 -7.08
N GLU A 25 3.10 -2.21 -7.53
CA GLU A 25 1.85 -1.75 -8.14
C GLU A 25 1.09 -0.79 -7.23
N PHE A 26 0.86 -1.17 -5.97
CA PHE A 26 0.10 -0.34 -5.03
C PHE A 26 0.89 0.87 -4.54
N THR A 27 2.23 0.80 -4.52
CA THR A 27 3.09 1.96 -4.28
C THR A 27 2.94 3.00 -5.39
N GLU A 28 3.00 2.57 -6.66
CA GLU A 28 2.79 3.45 -7.81
C GLU A 28 1.38 4.05 -7.83
N LYS A 29 0.35 3.26 -7.47
CA LYS A 29 -1.03 3.75 -7.36
C LYS A 29 -1.14 4.87 -6.33
N TYR A 30 -0.54 4.71 -5.16
CA TYR A 30 -0.59 5.76 -4.14
C TYR A 30 0.22 7.00 -4.57
N ARG A 31 1.40 6.81 -5.18
CA ARG A 31 2.17 7.93 -5.77
C ARG A 31 1.36 8.71 -6.79
N ALA A 32 0.66 8.03 -7.71
CA ALA A 32 -0.18 8.67 -8.70
C ALA A 32 -1.33 9.48 -8.09
N VAL A 33 -1.88 9.06 -6.95
CA VAL A 33 -2.88 9.85 -6.21
C VAL A 33 -2.26 11.11 -5.62
N GLN A 34 -1.07 11.00 -5.02
CA GLN A 34 -0.36 12.17 -4.49
C GLN A 34 0.01 13.16 -5.61
N ASP A 35 0.51 12.68 -6.75
CA ASP A 35 0.83 13.51 -7.92
C ASP A 35 -0.42 14.22 -8.45
N LYS A 36 -1.55 13.53 -8.48
CA LYS A 36 -2.82 14.16 -8.88
C LYS A 36 -3.23 15.26 -7.92
N ILE A 37 -3.03 15.07 -6.63
CA ILE A 37 -3.39 16.04 -5.60
C ILE A 37 -2.48 17.27 -5.67
N SER A 38 -1.19 17.11 -5.92
CA SER A 38 -0.26 18.25 -6.01
C SER A 38 -0.48 19.12 -7.25
N THR A 39 -1.19 18.61 -8.26
CA THR A 39 -1.62 19.40 -9.43
C THR A 39 -2.94 20.16 -9.25
N LEU A 40 -3.60 20.06 -8.10
CA LEU A 40 -4.86 20.75 -7.85
C LEU A 40 -4.66 22.27 -7.74
N ASP A 41 -5.60 23.03 -8.27
CA ASP A 41 -5.70 24.47 -8.01
C ASP A 41 -6.02 24.67 -6.50
N PRO A 42 -5.40 25.64 -5.81
CA PRO A 42 -5.67 25.90 -4.40
C PRO A 42 -7.17 26.06 -4.05
N LYS A 43 -8.00 26.54 -4.97
CA LYS A 43 -9.46 26.67 -4.75
C LYS A 43 -10.18 25.31 -4.67
N ASP A 44 -9.60 24.29 -5.28
CA ASP A 44 -10.15 22.93 -5.35
C ASP A 44 -9.60 22.05 -4.21
N CYS A 45 -8.61 22.55 -3.45
CA CYS A 45 -8.06 21.88 -2.27
C CYS A 45 -9.04 21.95 -1.10
N ASN A 46 -9.71 20.84 -0.82
CA ASN A 46 -10.65 20.68 0.29
C ASN A 46 -10.55 19.27 0.89
N PHE A 47 -11.36 19.00 1.90
CA PHE A 47 -11.33 17.70 2.60
C PHE A 47 -11.53 16.49 1.68
N GLN A 48 -12.45 16.60 0.72
CA GLN A 48 -12.82 15.49 -0.16
C GLN A 48 -11.77 15.27 -1.26
N SER A 49 -11.17 16.34 -1.78
CA SER A 49 -10.18 16.26 -2.87
C SER A 49 -8.77 15.90 -2.40
N VAL A 50 -8.41 16.28 -1.17
CA VAL A 50 -7.07 16.06 -0.61
C VAL A 50 -7.08 14.93 0.42
N PHE A 51 -7.62 15.19 1.61
CA PHE A 51 -7.44 14.30 2.76
C PHE A 51 -8.16 12.96 2.60
N LEU A 52 -9.41 12.97 2.10
CA LEU A 52 -10.14 11.73 1.85
C LEU A 52 -9.43 10.87 0.79
N ARG A 53 -8.97 11.49 -0.31
CA ARG A 53 -8.25 10.76 -1.37
C ARG A 53 -6.94 10.16 -0.89
N LEU A 54 -6.17 10.91 -0.09
CA LEU A 54 -4.94 10.38 0.52
C LEU A 54 -5.25 9.22 1.47
N ALA A 55 -6.29 9.34 2.30
CA ALA A 55 -6.68 8.29 3.23
C ALA A 55 -7.12 7.01 2.50
N ASP A 56 -7.96 7.14 1.48
CA ASP A 56 -8.43 6.00 0.68
C ASP A 56 -7.27 5.29 -0.02
N ALA A 57 -6.37 6.04 -0.67
CA ALA A 57 -5.21 5.48 -1.36
C ALA A 57 -4.22 4.82 -0.39
N LYS A 58 -4.02 5.41 0.79
CA LYS A 58 -3.21 4.82 1.85
C LYS A 58 -3.79 3.50 2.34
N ILE A 59 -5.11 3.44 2.58
CA ILE A 59 -5.78 2.21 3.00
C ILE A 59 -5.65 1.13 1.92
N GLU A 60 -5.79 1.49 0.64
CA GLU A 60 -5.58 0.57 -0.48
C GLU A 60 -4.18 -0.05 -0.44
N LEU A 61 -3.13 0.78 -0.31
CA LEU A 61 -1.75 0.30 -0.19
C LEU A 61 -1.54 -0.57 1.06
N ASP A 62 -1.94 -0.08 2.25
CA ASP A 62 -1.66 -0.78 3.51
C ASP A 62 -2.41 -2.12 3.59
N SER A 63 -3.62 -2.20 3.05
CA SER A 63 -4.43 -3.43 3.03
C SER A 63 -3.77 -4.58 2.28
N VAL A 64 -2.89 -4.26 1.32
CA VAL A 64 -2.13 -5.22 0.53
C VAL A 64 -0.73 -5.39 1.11
N ALA A 65 -0.02 -4.30 1.37
CA ALA A 65 1.40 -4.34 1.71
C ALA A 65 1.68 -4.89 3.13
N GLU A 66 0.80 -4.66 4.11
CA GLU A 66 1.01 -5.19 5.47
C GLU A 66 0.97 -6.74 5.51
N PRO A 67 -0.03 -7.42 4.91
CA PRO A 67 0.00 -8.87 4.76
C PRO A 67 1.26 -9.38 4.04
N LEU A 68 1.67 -8.73 2.94
CA LEU A 68 2.85 -9.16 2.18
C LEU A 68 4.15 -9.02 2.99
N ALA A 69 4.28 -7.99 3.82
CA ALA A 69 5.42 -7.80 4.73
C ALA A 69 5.42 -8.77 5.93
N PHE A 70 4.30 -9.44 6.20
CA PHE A 70 4.18 -10.37 7.32
C PHE A 70 4.82 -11.73 7.03
N TYR A 71 4.87 -12.16 5.76
CA TYR A 71 5.46 -13.43 5.33
C TYR A 71 6.89 -13.64 5.86
N GLN A 72 7.70 -12.59 5.97
CA GLN A 72 9.06 -12.65 6.51
C GLN A 72 9.14 -13.30 7.90
N ASN A 73 8.07 -13.22 8.70
CA ASN A 73 8.05 -13.69 10.08
C ASN A 73 7.52 -15.13 10.23
N VAL A 74 6.66 -15.57 9.30
CA VAL A 74 5.84 -16.78 9.50
C VAL A 74 5.92 -17.80 8.37
N SER A 75 6.38 -17.41 7.18
CA SER A 75 6.40 -18.31 6.03
C SER A 75 7.45 -19.40 6.18
N PRO A 76 7.13 -20.68 5.89
CA PRO A 76 8.12 -21.75 5.87
C PRO A 76 9.07 -21.63 4.65
N SER A 77 8.64 -21.03 3.54
CA SER A 77 9.47 -20.84 2.34
C SER A 77 10.47 -19.70 2.55
N LYS A 78 11.73 -19.95 2.24
CA LYS A 78 12.78 -18.93 2.29
C LYS A 78 12.54 -17.84 1.24
N GLU A 79 12.13 -18.24 0.05
CA GLU A 79 11.88 -17.37 -1.10
C GLU A 79 10.79 -16.35 -0.77
N LEU A 80 9.69 -16.79 -0.16
CA LEU A 80 8.63 -15.90 0.32
C LEU A 80 9.11 -14.95 1.42
N ARG A 81 9.95 -15.42 2.35
CA ARG A 81 10.50 -14.55 3.40
C ARG A 81 11.43 -13.49 2.82
N ASP A 82 12.27 -13.85 1.85
CA ASP A 82 13.20 -12.93 1.21
C ASP A 82 12.44 -11.86 0.42
N ALA A 83 11.46 -12.24 -0.41
CA ALA A 83 10.60 -11.32 -1.14
C ALA A 83 9.82 -10.38 -0.20
N SER A 84 9.34 -10.90 0.93
CA SER A 84 8.65 -10.11 1.96
C SER A 84 9.54 -9.06 2.63
N ASN A 85 10.80 -9.41 2.91
CA ASN A 85 11.79 -8.45 3.43
C ASN A 85 12.09 -7.34 2.42
N GLU A 86 12.26 -7.70 1.13
CA GLU A 86 12.49 -6.72 0.06
C GLU A 86 11.29 -5.78 -0.09
N ALA A 87 10.06 -6.33 -0.15
CA ALA A 87 8.83 -5.57 -0.20
C ALA A 87 8.71 -4.58 0.97
N LYS A 88 9.07 -5.00 2.19
CA LYS A 88 9.09 -4.14 3.36
C LYS A 88 10.11 -3.00 3.23
N SER A 89 11.28 -3.25 2.67
CA SER A 89 12.28 -2.21 2.39
C SER A 89 11.75 -1.19 1.38
N LEU A 90 11.21 -1.67 0.25
CA LEU A 90 10.61 -0.82 -0.78
C LEU A 90 9.52 0.09 -0.19
N ARG A 91 8.63 -0.48 0.64
CA ARG A 91 7.58 0.30 1.30
C ARG A 91 8.12 1.34 2.27
N ARG A 92 9.17 1.00 3.04
CA ARG A 92 9.81 1.96 3.95
C ARG A 92 10.42 3.12 3.18
N ASP A 93 11.14 2.82 2.10
CA ASP A 93 11.82 3.85 1.29
C ASP A 93 10.80 4.77 0.61
N PHE A 94 9.72 4.20 0.07
CA PHE A 94 8.59 4.98 -0.43
C PHE A 94 7.90 5.80 0.67
N GLY A 95 7.75 5.26 1.88
CA GLY A 95 7.20 6.00 3.01
C GLY A 95 8.01 7.26 3.35
N VAL A 96 9.35 7.17 3.25
CA VAL A 96 10.23 8.34 3.38
C VAL A 96 9.99 9.32 2.23
N GLU A 97 10.05 8.87 0.98
CA GLU A 97 9.79 9.70 -0.21
C GLU A 97 8.46 10.46 -0.07
N SER A 98 7.37 9.73 0.19
CA SER A 98 6.02 10.26 0.37
C SER A 98 5.95 11.29 1.50
N SER A 99 6.66 11.09 2.61
CA SER A 99 6.64 12.02 3.75
C SER A 99 7.44 13.30 3.52
N MET A 100 8.37 13.28 2.57
CA MET A 100 9.27 14.39 2.25
C MET A 100 8.74 15.27 1.11
N ARG A 101 7.57 14.94 0.55
CA ARG A 101 6.89 15.76 -0.46
C ARG A 101 6.52 17.14 0.11
N LEU A 102 6.76 18.17 -0.68
CA LEU A 102 6.46 19.57 -0.35
C LEU A 102 5.38 20.18 -1.25
N ASP A 103 5.02 19.46 -2.31
CA ASP A 103 4.05 19.85 -3.32
C ASP A 103 2.60 19.55 -2.89
#